data_AF-T0YWI9-F1
#
_entry.id   AF-T0YWI9-F1
#
_cell.length_a   1.000
_cell.length_b   1.000
_cell.length_c   1.000
_cell.angle_alpha   90.00
_cell.angle_beta   90.00
_cell.angle_gamma   90.00
#
_symmetry.space_group_name_H-M   'P 1'
#
loop_
_entity.id
_entity.type
_entity.pdbx_description
1 polymer ?
#
loop_
_entity_poly.entity_id
_entity_poly.type
_entity_poly.pdbx_seq_one_letter_code
_entity_poly.pdbx_strand_id
1 'polypeptide(L)' 'MSKIIGIDLGTSNSAAAVLEGGRAAIIPSAEGTTVGGGKAFPSYVAFTK' A
#
# COMPACT_ATOMS: atom_id res chain seq x y z
N MET A 1 -1.68 14.12 15.78
CA MET A 1 -1.46 12.71 16.16
C MET A 1 -1.55 11.88 14.89
N SER A 2 -0.48 11.21 14.45
CA SER A 2 -0.54 10.37 13.24
C SER A 2 -1.35 9.10 13.51
N LYS A 3 -2.08 8.59 12.51
CA LYS A 3 -2.74 7.28 12.62
C LYS A 3 -1.68 6.18 12.56
N ILE A 4 -1.86 5.11 13.33
CA ILE A 4 -1.09 3.87 13.18
C ILE A 4 -1.60 3.13 11.94
N ILE A 5 -0.68 2.59 11.13
CA ILE A 5 -1.00 1.83 9.92
C ILE A 5 -0.41 0.43 10.00
N GLY A 6 -1.09 -0.54 9.38
CA GLY A 6 -0.53 -1.85 9.10
C GLY A 6 0.12 -1.84 7.72
N ILE A 7 1.30 -2.45 7.61
CA ILE A 7 2.04 -2.59 6.36
C ILE A 7 2.27 -4.08 6.11
N ASP A 8 1.77 -4.56 4.98
CA ASP A 8 2.14 -5.86 4.42
C ASP A 8 3.33 -5.65 3.48
N LEU A 9 4.48 -6.20 3.86
CA LEU A 9 5.73 -6.05 3.14
C LEU A 9 6.06 -7.36 2.41
N GLY A 10 5.43 -7.57 1.26
CA GLY A 10 5.65 -8.73 0.43
C GLY A 10 6.85 -8.57 -0.52
N THR A 11 7.39 -9.70 -0.99
CA THR A 11 8.52 -9.72 -1.93
C THR A 11 8.18 -9.09 -3.28
N SER A 12 6.99 -9.37 -3.82
CA SER A 12 6.58 -8.87 -5.14
C SER A 12 5.73 -7.61 -5.06
N ASN A 13 4.83 -7.54 -4.08
CA ASN A 13 3.93 -6.41 -3.88
C ASN A 13 3.80 -6.14 -2.38
N SER A 14 3.53 -4.89 -2.05
CA SER A 14 3.24 -4.40 -0.70
C SER A 14 1.90 -3.68 -0.66
N ALA A 15 1.32 -3.56 0.53
CA ALA A 15 0.07 -2.82 0.75
C ALA A 15 0.07 -2.18 2.15
N ALA A 16 -0.73 -1.13 2.32
CA ALA A 16 -0.92 -0.48 3.61
C ALA A 16 -2.41 -0.28 3.94
N ALA A 17 -2.75 -0.39 5.23
CA ALA A 17 -4.10 -0.22 5.71
C ALA A 17 -4.12 0.61 7.00
N VAL A 18 -5.24 1.30 7.21
CA VAL A 18 -5.53 2.05 8.44
C VAL A 18 -6.86 1.60 9.01
N LEU A 19 -7.03 1.69 10.33
CA LEU A 19 -8.32 1.50 10.96
C LEU A 19 -9.14 2.78 10.90
N GLU A 20 -10.31 2.72 10.26
CA GLU A 20 -11.29 3.81 10.18
C GLU A 20 -12.66 3.30 10.62
N GLY A 21 -13.26 3.97 11.60
CA GLY A 21 -14.58 3.57 12.12
C GLY A 21 -14.64 2.13 12.64
N GLY A 22 -13.53 1.61 13.16
CA GLY A 22 -13.44 0.22 13.63
C GLY A 22 -13.28 -0.83 12.52
N ARG A 23 -13.08 -0.42 11.26
CA ARG A 23 -12.87 -1.31 10.12
C ARG A 23 -11.54 -1.02 9.44
N ALA A 24 -10.92 -2.06 8.88
CA ALA A 24 -9.71 -1.89 8.09
C ALA A 24 -10.06 -1.28 6.72
N ALA A 25 -9.37 -0.19 6.36
CA ALA A 25 -9.47 0.47 5.07
C ALA A 25 -8.09 0.52 4.40
N ILE A 26 -8.01 0.06 3.15
CA ILE A 26 -6.75 0.09 2.39
C ILE A 26 -6.44 1.52 1.94
N ILE A 27 -5.21 1.94 2.23
CA ILE A 27 -4.62 3.20 1.76
C ILE A 27 -4.18 3.01 0.31
N PRO A 28 -4.75 3.72 -0.66
CA PRO A 28 -4.29 3.66 -2.05
C PRO A 28 -2.88 4.25 -2.19
N SER A 29 -2.08 3.68 -3.09
CA SER A 29 -0.80 4.29 -3.45
C SER A 29 -1.00 5.57 -4.28
N ALA A 30 0.05 6.36 -4.44
CA ALA A 30 -0.01 7.61 -5.20
C ALA A 30 -0.29 7.38 -6.70
N GLU A 31 0.12 6.22 -7.22
CA GLU A 31 -0.11 5.79 -8.60
C GLU A 31 -1.55 5.29 -8.85
N GLY A 32 -2.34 5.11 -7.79
CA GLY A 32 -3.71 4.59 -7.85
C GLY A 32 -3.79 3.07 -7.83
N THR A 33 -4.79 2.51 -8.53
CA THR A 33 -5.00 1.06 -8.60
C THR A 33 -3.99 0.43 -9.55
N THR A 34 -3.23 -0.57 -9.11
CA THR A 34 -2.23 -1.22 -9.96
C THR A 34 -2.86 -2.12 -11.01
N VAL A 35 -2.08 -2.50 -12.03
CA VAL A 35 -2.50 -3.17 -13.28
C VAL A 35 -3.29 -4.49 -13.06
N GLY A 36 -3.22 -5.09 -11.85
CA GLY A 36 -4.02 -6.25 -11.45
C GLY A 36 -5.38 -5.95 -10.80
N GLY A 37 -5.82 -4.68 -10.75
CA GLY A 37 -7.09 -4.27 -10.14
C GLY A 37 -7.08 -4.15 -8.61
N GLY A 38 -5.89 -4.23 -7.99
CA GLY A 38 -5.71 -4.14 -6.55
C GLY A 38 -5.15 -2.79 -6.08
N LYS A 39 -5.22 -2.56 -4.76
CA LYS A 39 -4.61 -1.40 -4.09
C LYS A 39 -3.18 -1.66 -3.58
N ALA A 40 -2.58 -2.80 -3.96
CA ALA A 40 -1.21 -3.15 -3.66
C ALA A 40 -0.26 -2.54 -4.71
N PHE A 41 0.98 -2.23 -4.33
CA PHE A 41 2.00 -1.62 -5.19
C PHE A 41 3.24 -2.53 -5.29
N PRO A 42 4.02 -2.49 -6.39
CA PRO A 42 5.13 -3.41 -6.56
C PRO A 42 6.28 -3.08 -5.59
N SER A 43 6.88 -4.10 -5.00
CA SER A 43 7.99 -3.98 -4.04
C SER A 43 9.33 -3.85 -4.76
N TYR A 44 9.61 -2.69 -5.34
CA TYR A 44 10.86 -2.42 -6.04
C TYR A 44 11.41 -1.02 -5.78
N VAL A 45 12.73 -0.88 -5.92
CA VAL A 45 13.42 0.41 -5.97
C VAL A 45 14.35 0.37 -7.17
N ALA A 46 14.31 1.40 -8.01
CA ALA A 46 15.16 1.53 -9.19
C ALA A 46 15.94 2.84 -9.14
N PHE A 47 17.19 2.79 -9.62
CA PHE A 47 18.05 3.96 -9.78
C PHE A 47 18.18 4.26 -11.28
N THR A 48 18.01 5.52 -11.66
CA THR A 48 18.24 5.96 -13.05
C THR A 48 19.73 6.11 -13.32
N LYS A 49 20.11 6.16 -14.61
CA LYS A 49 21.49 6.43 -15.03
C LYS A 49 21.86 7.90 -14.85
#